data_AF-A0A7J9F6I4-F1
#
_entry.id   AF-A0A7J9F6I4-F1
#
_cell.length_a   1.000
_cell.length_b   1.000
_cell.length_c   1.000
_cell.angle_alpha   90.00
_cell.angle_beta   90.00
_cell.angle_gamma   90.00
#
_symmetry.space_group_name_H-M   'P 1'
#
loop_
_entity.id
_entity.type
_entity.pdbx_description
1 polymer ?
#
loop_
_entity_poly.entity_id
_entity_poly.type
_entity_poly.pdbx_seq_one_letter_code
_entity_poly.pdbx_strand_id
1 'polypeptide(L)'
;MAGLLVIHDTDGHPEHKLRLERSEVPFICGGCKELGFGLRYQCPNMECDYILHHECGLGLGYGRPPTQKFFKKCDFQFHRQNPLPGTRICDICALDIRGFLYQCSRGDYDLHPHCASLPLTFTLPGSNEVIKLREKIESRCLKCQRKERASGRVQGLSYVSSDGMLCYHVACLKEACLDNWTMGYFQLDALANEERKILALQNLAPNQEVRIRAGQSANAMRGIRLLITFLKLVVSAILGEPFTLVSTLFQISQS
;
A
#
# COMPACT_ATOMS: atom_id res chain seq x y z
N MET A 1 -5.05 -12.57 17.06
CA MET A 1 -5.81 -13.22 15.97
C MET A 1 -4.91 -14.29 15.39
N ALA A 2 -5.23 -15.57 15.54
CA ALA A 2 -4.45 -16.65 14.94
C ALA A 2 -4.69 -16.63 13.43
N GLY A 3 -3.74 -16.10 12.65
CA GLY A 3 -3.79 -16.16 11.19
C GLY A 3 -3.64 -17.62 10.72
N LEU A 4 -4.32 -17.99 9.64
CA LEU A 4 -4.08 -19.29 9.00
C LEU A 4 -2.64 -19.33 8.52
N LEU A 5 -1.84 -20.23 9.09
CA LEU A 5 -0.47 -20.46 8.62
C LEU A 5 -0.44 -21.13 7.24
N VAL A 6 -1.53 -21.78 6.84
CA VAL A 6 -1.66 -22.49 5.56
C VAL A 6 -3.05 -22.26 4.99
N ILE A 7 -3.13 -21.96 3.70
CA ILE A 7 -4.39 -21.88 2.93
C ILE A 7 -4.31 -22.78 1.70
N HIS A 8 -5.46 -23.10 1.11
CA HIS A 8 -5.54 -23.85 -0.13
C HIS A 8 -6.43 -23.09 -1.10
N ASP A 9 -5.85 -22.68 -2.23
CA ASP A 9 -6.58 -22.04 -3.30
C ASP A 9 -7.08 -23.10 -4.29
N THR A 10 -8.21 -23.73 -3.98
CA THR A 10 -8.73 -24.87 -4.77
C THR A 10 -9.10 -24.53 -6.21
N ASP A 11 -9.39 -23.27 -6.53
CA ASP A 11 -9.84 -22.88 -7.88
C ASP A 11 -8.73 -22.22 -8.71
N GLY A 12 -7.79 -21.53 -8.06
CA GLY A 12 -6.69 -20.84 -8.74
C GLY A 12 -5.37 -21.60 -8.71
N HIS A 13 -5.14 -22.40 -7.66
CA HIS A 13 -3.93 -23.20 -7.49
C HIS A 13 -4.21 -24.50 -6.71
N PRO A 14 -4.98 -25.43 -7.29
CA PRO A 14 -5.44 -26.64 -6.59
C PRO A 14 -4.32 -27.57 -6.14
N GLU A 15 -3.14 -27.51 -6.77
CA GLU A 15 -2.17 -28.59 -6.65
C GLU A 15 -1.32 -28.48 -5.38
N HIS A 16 -1.23 -27.26 -4.82
CA HIS A 16 -0.44 -27.02 -3.63
C HIS A 16 -1.14 -26.10 -2.64
N LYS A 17 -0.84 -26.33 -1.37
CA LYS A 17 -1.21 -25.43 -0.28
C LYS A 17 -0.19 -24.30 -0.18
N LEU A 18 -0.66 -23.10 0.11
CA LEU A 18 0.18 -21.93 0.30
C LEU A 18 0.49 -21.74 1.78
N ARG A 19 1.72 -21.37 2.11
CA ARG A 19 2.18 -21.13 3.48
C ARG A 19 2.35 -19.64 3.72
N LEU A 20 1.98 -19.21 4.92
CA LEU A 20 2.17 -17.83 5.36
C LEU A 20 3.64 -17.62 5.70
N GLU A 21 4.30 -16.76 4.95
CA GLU A 21 5.72 -16.48 5.08
C GLU A 21 5.95 -14.96 4.97
N ARG A 22 7.06 -14.48 5.52
CA ARG A 22 7.48 -13.09 5.36
C ARG A 22 8.51 -13.02 4.26
N SER A 23 8.31 -12.11 3.31
CA SER A 23 9.22 -11.88 2.20
C SER A 23 10.09 -10.65 2.42
N GLU A 24 11.34 -10.80 1.99
CA GLU A 24 12.39 -9.79 2.00
C GLU A 24 12.35 -8.89 0.76
N VAL A 25 11.62 -9.29 -0.27
CA VAL A 25 11.55 -8.60 -1.55
C VAL A 25 10.11 -8.32 -1.96
N PRO A 26 9.90 -7.27 -2.77
CA PRO A 26 8.60 -7.04 -3.42
C PRO A 26 8.09 -8.23 -4.23
N PHE A 27 6.77 -8.37 -4.32
CA PHE A 27 6.12 -9.41 -5.15
C PHE A 27 4.83 -8.89 -5.78
N ILE A 28 4.40 -9.54 -6.87
CA ILE A 28 3.07 -9.33 -7.46
C ILE A 28 2.18 -10.44 -6.95
N CYS A 29 1.05 -10.06 -6.37
CA CYS A 29 0.03 -11.03 -5.95
C CYS A 29 -0.63 -11.69 -7.17
N GLY A 30 -0.62 -13.02 -7.23
CA GLY A 30 -1.29 -13.84 -8.24
C GLY A 30 -2.81 -13.69 -8.25
N GLY A 31 -3.40 -13.19 -7.16
CA GLY A 31 -4.85 -12.99 -7.02
C GLY A 31 -5.30 -11.61 -7.51
N CYS A 32 -4.98 -10.55 -6.77
CA CYS A 32 -5.39 -9.18 -7.11
C CYS A 32 -4.50 -8.48 -8.16
N LYS A 33 -3.36 -9.07 -8.50
CA LYS A 33 -2.36 -8.52 -9.43
C LYS A 33 -1.75 -7.19 -8.98
N GLU A 34 -1.75 -6.89 -7.68
CA GLU A 34 -1.10 -5.70 -7.13
C GLU A 34 0.26 -6.03 -6.50
N LEU A 35 1.13 -5.03 -6.45
CA LEU A 35 2.40 -5.07 -5.72
C LEU A 35 2.15 -5.27 -4.21
N GLY A 36 2.97 -6.07 -3.55
CA GLY A 36 2.97 -6.29 -2.11
C GLY A 36 4.35 -6.42 -1.50
N PHE A 37 4.41 -6.19 -0.20
CA PHE A 37 5.59 -6.34 0.65
C PHE A 37 5.30 -7.23 1.86
N GLY A 38 6.37 -7.83 2.41
CA GLY A 38 6.32 -8.49 3.70
C GLY A 38 5.50 -9.77 3.68
N LEU A 39 4.45 -9.80 4.50
CA LEU A 39 3.69 -11.01 4.79
C LEU A 39 2.86 -11.47 3.57
N ARG A 40 3.05 -12.71 3.15
CA ARG A 40 2.43 -13.29 1.96
C ARG A 40 2.14 -14.77 2.14
N TYR A 41 1.18 -15.28 1.37
CA TYR A 41 1.01 -16.71 1.17
C TYR A 41 1.80 -17.13 -0.06
N GLN A 42 2.70 -18.10 0.06
CA GLN A 42 3.53 -18.58 -1.04
C GLN A 42 3.42 -20.09 -1.20
N CYS A 43 3.40 -20.55 -2.45
CA CYS A 43 3.54 -21.96 -2.76
C CYS A 43 4.96 -22.44 -2.40
N PRO A 44 5.12 -23.49 -1.57
CA PRO A 44 6.44 -23.99 -1.19
C PRO A 44 7.12 -24.78 -2.32
N ASN A 45 6.42 -25.06 -3.42
CA ASN A 45 7.02 -25.73 -4.57
C ASN A 45 7.93 -24.75 -5.33
N MET A 46 9.21 -25.10 -5.48
CA MET A 46 10.25 -24.28 -6.12
C MET A 46 9.94 -23.94 -7.59
N GLU A 47 9.17 -24.78 -8.28
CA GLU A 47 8.77 -24.54 -9.68
C GLU A 47 7.49 -23.71 -9.81
N CYS A 48 6.94 -23.21 -8.68
CA CYS A 48 5.71 -22.45 -8.66
C CYS A 48 5.92 -21.07 -8.00
N ASP A 49 5.67 -20.02 -8.76
CA ASP A 49 5.76 -18.62 -8.33
C ASP A 49 4.42 -18.06 -7.81
N TYR A 50 3.44 -18.94 -7.52
CA TYR A 50 2.13 -18.51 -7.05
C TYR A 50 2.21 -17.95 -5.63
N ILE A 51 2.00 -16.63 -5.54
CA ILE A 51 2.11 -15.84 -4.32
C ILE A 51 0.84 -15.00 -4.16
N LEU A 52 0.29 -14.92 -2.95
CA LEU A 52 -0.85 -14.03 -2.63
C LEU A 52 -0.47 -13.08 -1.51
N HIS A 53 -1.03 -11.86 -1.54
CA HIS A 53 -1.05 -11.03 -0.32
C HIS A 53 -1.73 -11.78 0.81
N HIS A 54 -1.32 -11.48 2.05
CA HIS A 54 -2.00 -11.98 3.23
C HIS A 54 -3.51 -11.71 3.20
N GLU A 55 -3.93 -10.48 2.86
CA GLU A 55 -5.35 -10.10 2.79
C GLU A 55 -6.09 -10.82 1.66
N CYS A 56 -5.42 -11.12 0.55
CA CYS A 56 -5.99 -11.91 -0.54
C CYS A 56 -6.22 -13.37 -0.10
N GLY A 57 -5.26 -13.95 0.62
CA GLY A 57 -5.39 -15.31 1.16
C GLY A 57 -6.48 -15.43 2.24
N LEU A 58 -6.63 -14.42 3.10
CA LEU A 58 -7.74 -14.36 4.05
C LEU A 58 -9.10 -14.23 3.36
N GLY A 59 -9.17 -13.52 2.23
CA GLY A 59 -10.35 -13.45 1.39
C GLY A 59 -10.79 -14.82 0.87
N LEU A 60 -9.83 -15.65 0.44
CA LEU A 60 -10.10 -17.04 0.03
C LEU A 60 -10.56 -17.92 1.18
N GLY A 61 -9.89 -17.86 2.33
CA GLY A 61 -10.14 -18.78 3.44
C GLY A 61 -11.40 -18.47 4.26
N TYR A 62 -11.73 -17.19 4.42
CA TYR A 62 -12.78 -16.75 5.34
C TYR A 62 -13.82 -15.83 4.71
N GLY A 63 -13.60 -15.33 3.49
CA GLY A 63 -14.46 -14.33 2.86
C GLY A 63 -14.70 -13.11 3.74
N ARG A 64 -13.80 -12.82 4.70
CA ARG A 64 -14.12 -11.93 5.82
C ARG A 64 -14.37 -10.52 5.28
N PRO A 65 -15.57 -9.95 5.52
CA PRO A 65 -15.90 -8.66 4.95
C PRO A 65 -15.02 -7.56 5.56
N PRO A 66 -14.56 -6.58 4.78
CA PRO A 66 -13.88 -5.41 5.28
C PRO A 66 -14.65 -4.70 6.40
N THR A 67 -13.96 -4.36 7.49
CA THR A 67 -14.43 -3.36 8.44
C THR A 67 -14.04 -1.95 7.97
N GLN A 68 -14.52 -1.53 6.80
CA GLN A 68 -14.31 -0.18 6.30
C GLN A 68 -15.42 0.75 6.76
N LYS A 69 -15.10 1.65 7.71
CA LYS A 69 -16.08 2.57 8.31
C LYS A 69 -16.65 3.61 7.34
N PHE A 70 -16.05 3.79 6.17
CA PHE A 70 -16.53 4.70 5.13
C PHE A 70 -17.83 4.19 4.48
N PHE A 71 -18.01 2.88 4.38
CA PHE A 71 -19.13 2.27 3.67
C PHE A 71 -20.15 1.65 4.64
N LYS A 72 -20.77 2.50 5.48
CA LYS A 72 -21.60 2.11 6.65
C LYS A 72 -22.86 1.25 6.37
N LYS A 73 -23.06 0.77 5.15
CA LYS A 73 -24.21 -0.07 4.76
C LYS A 73 -23.82 -1.18 3.76
N CYS A 74 -22.52 -1.33 3.49
CA CYS A 74 -22.04 -2.35 2.58
C CYS A 74 -21.70 -3.62 3.33
N ASP A 75 -22.31 -4.71 2.89
CA ASP A 75 -21.86 -6.06 3.19
C ASP A 75 -21.07 -6.54 1.97
N PHE A 76 -19.75 -6.59 2.15
CA PHE A 76 -18.79 -6.84 1.07
C PHE A 76 -18.55 -8.33 0.91
N GLN A 77 -18.71 -8.82 -0.32
CA GLN A 77 -18.46 -10.21 -0.68
C GLN A 77 -17.16 -10.30 -1.46
N PHE A 78 -16.38 -11.34 -1.16
CA PHE A 78 -15.13 -11.60 -1.86
C PHE A 78 -15.38 -12.31 -3.18
N HIS A 79 -14.74 -11.84 -4.25
CA HIS A 79 -14.79 -12.45 -5.57
C HIS A 79 -13.38 -12.61 -6.13
N ARG A 80 -13.14 -13.72 -6.84
CA ARG A 80 -11.85 -14.00 -7.51
C ARG A 80 -11.69 -13.18 -8.80
N GLN A 81 -12.79 -12.87 -9.45
CA GLN A 81 -12.82 -12.05 -10.65
C GLN A 81 -14.10 -11.22 -10.61
N ASN A 82 -14.09 -10.10 -11.32
CA ASN A 82 -15.29 -9.33 -11.54
C ASN A 82 -16.36 -10.23 -12.20
N PRO A 83 -17.50 -10.50 -11.53
CA PRO A 83 -18.56 -11.35 -12.08
C PRO A 83 -19.31 -10.66 -13.22
N LEU A 84 -19.13 -9.34 -13.39
CA LEU A 84 -19.82 -8.53 -14.39
C LEU A 84 -18.84 -8.05 -15.48
N PRO A 85 -19.32 -7.76 -16.70
CA PRO A 85 -18.49 -7.13 -17.72
C PRO A 85 -17.97 -5.75 -17.30
N GLY A 86 -16.81 -5.37 -17.83
CA GLY A 86 -16.19 -4.05 -17.66
C GLY A 86 -15.08 -3.99 -16.60
N THR A 87 -14.32 -2.91 -16.63
CA THR A 87 -13.33 -2.60 -15.60
C THR A 87 -14.03 -2.12 -14.33
N ARG A 88 -13.49 -2.48 -13.16
CA ARG A 88 -13.92 -1.93 -11.87
C ARG A 88 -12.82 -1.08 -11.29
N ILE A 89 -13.25 -0.01 -10.63
CA ILE A 89 -12.36 0.96 -10.01
C ILE A 89 -12.55 0.83 -8.51
N CYS A 90 -11.44 0.78 -7.77
CA CYS A 90 -11.48 0.69 -6.33
C CYS A 90 -11.94 2.01 -5.69
N ASP A 91 -12.99 1.99 -4.87
CA ASP A 91 -13.51 3.22 -4.23
C ASP A 91 -12.55 3.84 -3.19
N ILE A 92 -11.54 3.08 -2.76
CA ILE A 92 -10.54 3.56 -1.81
C ILE A 92 -9.35 4.22 -2.51
N CYS A 93 -8.85 3.66 -3.61
CA CYS A 93 -7.64 4.18 -4.26
C CYS A 93 -7.88 4.75 -5.65
N ALA A 94 -9.08 4.67 -6.21
CA ALA A 94 -9.41 5.09 -7.57
C ALA A 94 -8.54 4.43 -8.66
N LEU A 95 -7.97 3.25 -8.40
CA LEU A 95 -7.23 2.45 -9.38
C LEU A 95 -8.03 1.25 -9.83
N ASP A 96 -7.70 0.74 -11.02
CA ASP A 96 -8.34 -0.43 -11.60
C ASP A 96 -8.14 -1.71 -10.77
N ILE A 97 -9.19 -2.51 -10.69
CA ILE A 97 -9.21 -3.82 -10.07
C ILE A 97 -9.02 -4.87 -11.16
N ARG A 98 -7.89 -5.60 -11.10
CA ARG A 98 -7.46 -6.53 -12.15
C ARG A 98 -7.65 -8.00 -11.81
N GLY A 99 -8.18 -8.30 -10.63
CA GLY A 99 -8.33 -9.68 -10.15
C GLY A 99 -9.20 -9.71 -8.90
N PHE A 100 -8.71 -10.35 -7.84
CA PHE A 100 -9.44 -10.49 -6.57
C PHE A 100 -9.97 -9.15 -6.07
N LEU A 101 -11.22 -9.13 -5.62
CA LEU A 101 -11.93 -7.93 -5.19
C LEU A 101 -12.98 -8.21 -4.13
N TYR A 102 -13.36 -7.16 -3.41
CA TYR A 102 -14.58 -7.13 -2.60
C TYR A 102 -15.63 -6.27 -3.28
N GLN A 103 -16.85 -6.79 -3.41
CA GLN A 103 -17.98 -6.06 -3.97
C GLN A 103 -19.08 -5.87 -2.93
N CYS A 104 -19.64 -4.67 -2.86
CA CYS A 104 -20.75 -4.39 -1.96
C CYS A 104 -22.05 -5.01 -2.48
N SER A 105 -22.67 -5.89 -1.71
CA SER A 105 -23.94 -6.56 -2.09
C SER A 105 -25.13 -5.61 -2.33
N ARG A 106 -25.10 -4.42 -1.72
CA ARG A 106 -26.22 -3.45 -1.70
C ARG A 106 -25.91 -2.15 -2.43
N GLY A 107 -24.71 -2.04 -2.99
CA GLY A 107 -24.21 -0.80 -3.56
C GLY A 107 -23.29 -1.07 -4.73
N ASP A 108 -22.75 0.00 -5.28
CA ASP A 108 -21.85 -0.04 -6.43
C ASP A 108 -20.49 0.45 -5.94
N TYR A 109 -19.96 -0.31 -4.97
CA TYR A 109 -18.64 -0.08 -4.37
C TYR A 109 -17.81 -1.34 -4.52
N ASP A 110 -16.63 -1.19 -5.08
CA ASP A 110 -15.67 -2.25 -5.32
C ASP A 110 -14.34 -1.88 -4.66
N LEU A 111 -13.70 -2.84 -3.99
CA LEU A 111 -12.44 -2.60 -3.27
C LEU A 111 -11.40 -3.67 -3.63
N HIS A 112 -10.13 -3.26 -3.76
CA HIS A 112 -9.03 -4.22 -3.66
C HIS A 112 -9.01 -4.86 -2.26
N PRO A 113 -8.63 -6.14 -2.10
CA PRO A 113 -8.55 -6.79 -0.79
C PRO A 113 -7.68 -6.06 0.24
N HIS A 114 -6.56 -5.48 -0.20
CA HIS A 114 -5.69 -4.71 0.69
C HIS A 114 -6.28 -3.32 1.01
N CYS A 115 -6.92 -2.66 0.04
CA CYS A 115 -7.65 -1.40 0.26
C CYS A 115 -8.78 -1.55 1.30
N ALA A 116 -9.46 -2.70 1.26
CA ALA A 116 -10.46 -3.12 2.23
C ALA A 116 -9.91 -3.29 3.66
N SER A 117 -8.60 -3.45 3.83
CA SER A 117 -7.96 -3.69 5.14
C SER A 117 -7.14 -2.49 5.62
N LEU A 118 -7.18 -1.35 4.91
CA LEU A 118 -6.38 -0.18 5.29
C LEU A 118 -6.72 0.31 6.69
N PRO A 119 -5.70 0.60 7.52
CA PRO A 119 -5.89 1.22 8.82
C PRO A 119 -6.41 2.65 8.63
N LEU A 120 -7.47 2.98 9.39
CA LEU A 120 -8.08 4.31 9.34
C LEU A 120 -7.21 5.38 10.00
N THR A 121 -6.42 4.98 10.98
CA THR A 121 -5.60 5.87 11.79
C THR A 121 -4.38 5.14 12.31
N PHE A 122 -3.23 5.82 12.37
CA PHE A 122 -2.06 5.39 13.15
C PHE A 122 -1.27 6.62 13.61
N THR A 123 -0.51 6.46 14.69
CA THR A 123 0.28 7.55 15.31
C THR A 123 1.68 7.59 14.73
N LEU A 124 2.20 8.78 14.48
CA LEU A 124 3.57 8.98 14.03
C LEU A 124 4.54 8.85 15.23
N PRO A 125 5.46 7.87 15.24
CA PRO A 125 6.37 7.65 16.36
C PRO A 125 7.20 8.90 16.70
N GLY A 126 7.35 9.19 18.00
CA GLY A 126 8.12 10.34 18.48
C GLY A 126 7.41 11.69 18.32
N SER A 127 6.10 11.69 18.09
CA SER A 127 5.27 12.89 18.05
C SER A 127 3.84 12.61 18.56
N ASN A 128 3.07 13.67 18.80
CA ASN A 128 1.63 13.56 19.07
C ASN A 128 0.81 13.57 17.76
N GLU A 129 1.48 13.49 16.61
CA GLU A 129 0.86 13.60 15.29
C GLU A 129 0.16 12.31 14.90
N VAL A 130 -1.04 12.43 14.35
CA VAL A 130 -1.88 11.29 13.97
C VAL A 130 -2.14 11.32 12.48
N ILE A 131 -1.84 10.22 11.80
CA ILE A 131 -2.14 10.03 10.38
C ILE A 131 -3.52 9.40 10.26
N LYS A 132 -4.38 9.99 9.44
CA LYS A 132 -5.77 9.55 9.22
C LYS A 132 -6.04 9.32 7.74
N LEU A 133 -6.75 8.25 7.44
CA LEU A 133 -7.35 8.02 6.13
C LEU A 133 -8.60 8.91 6.00
N ARG A 134 -8.73 9.66 4.90
CA ARG A 134 -9.78 10.66 4.69
C ARG A 134 -10.31 10.58 3.26
N GLU A 135 -11.61 10.81 3.11
CA GLU A 135 -12.28 10.94 1.80
C GLU A 135 -12.08 12.33 1.19
N LYS A 136 -12.26 13.37 2.00
CA LYS A 136 -12.07 14.75 1.57
C LYS A 136 -10.83 15.32 2.23
N ILE A 137 -9.99 15.97 1.44
CA ILE A 137 -8.76 16.62 1.88
C ILE A 137 -8.83 18.12 1.65
N GLU A 138 -8.28 18.88 2.59
CA GLU A 138 -8.20 20.34 2.51
C GLU A 138 -6.94 20.79 1.77
N SER A 139 -5.83 20.07 2.01
CA SER A 139 -4.52 20.27 1.37
C SER A 139 -4.39 19.49 0.06
N ARG A 140 -3.35 19.82 -0.73
CA ARG A 140 -3.03 19.13 -1.98
C ARG A 140 -2.14 17.92 -1.69
N CYS A 141 -2.30 16.85 -2.46
CA CYS A 141 -1.39 15.71 -2.41
C CYS A 141 0.03 16.15 -2.78
N LEU A 142 1.02 15.81 -1.95
CA LEU A 142 2.42 16.23 -2.13
C LEU A 142 3.09 15.58 -3.35
N LYS A 143 2.55 14.46 -3.85
CA LYS A 143 3.01 13.80 -5.08
C LYS A 143 2.45 14.45 -6.34
N CYS A 144 1.12 14.55 -6.48
CA CYS A 144 0.48 14.98 -7.72
C CYS A 144 0.03 16.45 -7.73
N GLN A 145 0.12 17.16 -6.60
CA GLN A 145 -0.28 18.56 -6.41
C GLN A 145 -1.77 18.85 -6.68
N ARG A 146 -2.62 17.82 -6.61
CA ARG A 146 -4.09 17.89 -6.77
C ARG A 146 -4.80 17.56 -5.45
N LYS A 147 -6.02 18.07 -5.28
CA LYS A 147 -6.90 17.72 -4.14
C LYS A 147 -7.61 16.38 -4.38
N GLU A 148 -8.02 16.12 -5.62
CA GLU A 148 -8.72 14.91 -6.00
C GLU A 148 -7.87 14.10 -6.97
N ARG A 149 -7.90 12.77 -6.87
CA ARG A 149 -7.11 11.91 -7.77
C ARG A 149 -7.74 11.77 -9.14
N ALA A 150 -9.07 11.71 -9.19
CA ALA A 150 -9.85 11.56 -10.40
C ALA A 150 -11.06 12.50 -10.36
N SER A 151 -11.48 12.95 -11.54
CA SER A 151 -12.71 13.72 -11.71
C SER A 151 -13.85 12.74 -11.97
N GLY A 152 -14.84 12.70 -11.08
CA GLY A 152 -15.99 11.80 -11.22
C GLY A 152 -16.48 11.26 -9.88
N ARG A 153 -17.17 10.11 -9.94
CA ARG A 153 -17.77 9.47 -8.76
C ARG A 153 -16.74 9.00 -7.75
N VAL A 154 -15.64 8.40 -8.21
CA VAL A 154 -14.62 7.79 -7.35
C VAL A 154 -13.38 8.68 -7.32
N GLN A 155 -13.23 9.45 -6.25
CA GLN A 155 -12.10 10.38 -6.10
C GLN A 155 -10.88 9.77 -5.41
N GLY A 156 -11.05 8.63 -4.73
CA GLY A 156 -10.02 7.95 -3.94
C GLY A 156 -9.72 8.67 -2.61
N LEU A 157 -9.38 7.87 -1.60
CA LEU A 157 -9.01 8.36 -0.27
C LEU A 157 -7.55 8.78 -0.20
N SER A 158 -7.24 9.52 0.86
CA SER A 158 -5.90 10.04 1.15
C SER A 158 -5.52 9.82 2.59
N TYR A 159 -4.24 9.54 2.83
CA TYR A 159 -3.66 9.65 4.17
C TYR A 159 -3.21 11.07 4.41
N VAL A 160 -3.61 11.62 5.56
CA VAL A 160 -3.36 13.00 5.96
C VAL A 160 -2.87 13.05 7.41
N SER A 161 -1.82 13.81 7.69
CA SER A 161 -1.45 14.17 9.05
C SER A 161 -2.52 15.04 9.71
N SER A 162 -2.58 15.07 11.04
CA SER A 162 -3.55 15.87 11.80
C SER A 162 -3.39 17.38 11.59
N ASP A 163 -2.17 17.85 11.33
CA ASP A 163 -1.87 19.24 10.96
C ASP A 163 -2.18 19.56 9.48
N GLY A 164 -2.53 18.55 8.66
CA GLY A 164 -2.85 18.70 7.24
C GLY A 164 -1.63 18.90 6.32
N MET A 165 -0.42 18.95 6.87
CA MET A 165 0.81 19.29 6.12
C MET A 165 1.31 18.14 5.25
N LEU A 166 1.11 16.89 5.69
CA LEU A 166 1.46 15.69 4.95
C LEU A 166 0.19 15.07 4.39
N CYS A 167 0.04 15.09 3.08
CA CYS A 167 -1.15 14.58 2.41
C CYS A 167 -0.79 13.81 1.15
N TYR A 168 -1.30 12.57 1.04
CA TYR A 168 -1.06 11.69 -0.10
C TYR A 168 -2.29 10.87 -0.44
N HIS A 169 -2.69 10.86 -1.71
CA HIS A 169 -3.66 9.89 -2.22
C HIS A 169 -3.09 8.47 -2.10
N VAL A 170 -3.93 7.51 -1.72
CA VAL A 170 -3.55 6.09 -1.70
C VAL A 170 -3.06 5.64 -3.09
N ALA A 171 -3.74 6.09 -4.13
CA ALA A 171 -3.38 5.84 -5.53
C ALA A 171 -1.95 6.27 -5.86
N CYS A 172 -1.60 7.51 -5.53
CA CYS A 172 -0.31 8.10 -5.89
C CYS A 172 0.85 7.36 -5.23
N LEU A 173 0.67 6.86 -4.01
CA LEU A 173 1.69 6.07 -3.34
C LEU A 173 1.79 4.66 -3.93
N LYS A 174 0.66 4.01 -4.26
CA LYS A 174 0.67 2.72 -4.98
C LYS A 174 1.44 2.82 -6.30
N GLU A 175 1.11 3.82 -7.12
CA GLU A 175 1.76 4.07 -8.42
C GLU A 175 3.25 4.37 -8.25
N ALA A 176 3.62 5.29 -7.34
CA ALA A 176 5.02 5.63 -7.10
C ALA A 176 5.86 4.44 -6.59
N CYS A 177 5.28 3.59 -5.74
CA CYS A 177 5.94 2.37 -5.29
C CYS A 177 6.10 1.34 -6.42
N LEU A 178 5.09 1.20 -7.29
CA LEU A 178 5.20 0.34 -8.46
C LEU A 178 6.31 0.83 -9.39
N ASP A 179 6.36 2.13 -9.68
CA ASP A 179 7.41 2.74 -10.50
C ASP A 179 8.80 2.50 -9.89
N ASN A 180 8.96 2.74 -8.58
CA ASN A 180 10.21 2.50 -7.87
C ASN A 180 10.65 1.03 -7.96
N TRP A 181 9.72 0.09 -7.90
CA TRP A 181 10.04 -1.32 -8.11
C TRP A 181 10.49 -1.56 -9.56
N THR A 182 9.72 -1.12 -10.55
CA THR A 182 10.07 -1.30 -11.97
C THR A 182 11.43 -0.70 -12.33
N MET A 183 11.81 0.41 -11.70
CA MET A 183 13.11 1.05 -11.86
C MET A 183 14.24 0.36 -11.06
N GLY A 184 13.93 -0.68 -10.29
CA GLY A 184 14.91 -1.47 -9.53
C GLY A 184 15.34 -0.83 -8.20
N TYR A 185 14.64 0.21 -7.71
CA TYR A 185 15.02 0.91 -6.49
C TYR A 185 14.70 0.13 -5.21
N PHE A 186 13.88 -0.91 -5.29
CA PHE A 186 13.53 -1.80 -4.17
C PHE A 186 14.27 -3.15 -4.16
N GLN A 187 15.30 -3.31 -5.00
CA GLN A 187 16.11 -4.53 -5.01
C GLN A 187 17.11 -4.54 -3.85
N LEU A 188 17.46 -5.74 -3.36
CA LEU A 188 18.37 -5.93 -2.23
C LEU A 188 19.71 -5.19 -2.40
N ASP A 189 20.31 -5.29 -3.59
CA ASP A 189 21.57 -4.63 -3.91
C ASP A 189 21.43 -3.11 -4.06
N ALA A 190 20.23 -2.63 -4.40
CA ALA A 190 19.95 -1.21 -4.59
C ALA A 190 19.92 -0.42 -3.26
N LEU A 191 19.68 -1.11 -2.13
CA LEU A 191 19.60 -0.50 -0.80
C LEU A 191 20.97 -0.18 -0.19
N ALA A 192 22.05 -0.71 -0.76
CA ALA A 192 23.41 -0.28 -0.45
C ALA A 192 23.80 1.02 -1.18
N ASN A 193 23.00 1.45 -2.18
CA ASN A 193 23.27 2.63 -2.99
C ASN A 193 22.41 3.82 -2.54
N GLU A 194 23.03 4.78 -1.85
CA GLU A 194 22.39 6.01 -1.38
C GLU A 194 21.74 6.83 -2.50
N GLU A 195 22.29 6.83 -3.71
CA GLU A 195 21.71 7.54 -4.85
C GLU A 195 20.33 6.97 -5.21
N ARG A 196 20.20 5.64 -5.24
CA ARG A 196 18.91 4.97 -5.53
C ARG A 196 17.89 5.20 -4.43
N LYS A 197 18.31 5.30 -3.15
CA LYS A 197 17.41 5.68 -2.04
C LYS A 197 16.86 7.08 -2.25
N ILE A 198 17.74 8.03 -2.60
CA ILE A 198 17.34 9.42 -2.89
C ILE A 198 16.37 9.45 -4.07
N LEU A 199 16.63 8.72 -5.14
CA LEU A 199 15.74 8.65 -6.30
C LEU A 199 14.37 8.05 -5.94
N ALA A 200 14.32 7.00 -5.13
CA ALA A 200 13.07 6.41 -4.65
C ALA A 200 12.25 7.41 -3.80
N LEU A 201 12.92 8.13 -2.90
CA LEU A 201 12.28 9.17 -2.08
C LEU A 201 11.85 10.37 -2.91
N GLN A 202 12.63 10.78 -3.90
CA GLN A 202 12.26 11.84 -4.85
C GLN A 202 11.04 11.42 -5.68
N ASN A 203 10.93 10.16 -6.09
CA ASN A 203 9.72 9.72 -6.77
C ASN A 203 8.50 9.76 -5.84
N LEU A 204 8.64 9.37 -4.56
CA LEU A 204 7.55 9.46 -3.59
C LEU A 204 7.19 10.92 -3.23
N ALA A 205 8.16 11.82 -3.19
CA ALA A 205 8.00 13.21 -2.79
C ALA A 205 8.76 14.18 -3.71
N PRO A 206 8.34 14.33 -4.99
CA PRO A 206 9.10 15.05 -6.00
C PRO A 206 9.19 16.56 -5.76
N ASN A 207 8.23 17.11 -5.01
CA ASN A 207 8.16 18.54 -4.69
C ASN A 207 8.80 18.88 -3.34
N GLN A 208 9.46 17.91 -2.70
CA GLN A 208 10.18 18.12 -1.46
C GLN A 208 11.67 18.00 -1.75
N GLU A 209 12.47 18.95 -1.26
CA GLU A 209 13.92 18.88 -1.37
C GLU A 209 14.46 17.77 -0.43
N VAL A 210 14.34 16.51 -0.84
CA VAL A 210 14.93 15.36 -0.12
C VAL A 210 16.44 15.26 -0.39
N ARG A 211 17.13 16.41 -0.41
CA ARG A 211 18.60 16.48 -0.48
C ARG A 211 19.10 16.86 0.90
N ILE A 212 19.63 15.90 1.65
CA ILE A 212 20.37 16.23 2.87
C ILE A 212 21.68 16.89 2.43
N ARG A 213 21.83 18.18 2.73
CA ARG A 213 23.10 18.91 2.54
C ARG A 213 23.72 19.17 3.91
N ALA A 214 25.05 19.08 4.00
CA ALA A 214 25.78 19.56 5.16
C ALA A 214 25.43 21.05 5.39
N GLY A 215 24.99 21.39 6.61
CA GLY A 215 24.60 22.76 6.99
C GLY A 215 23.09 23.07 6.98
N GLN A 216 22.20 22.07 6.82
CA GLN A 216 20.76 22.29 7.00
C GLN A 216 20.39 22.63 8.45
N SER A 217 19.41 23.52 8.62
CA SER A 217 18.91 23.87 9.95
C SER A 217 18.29 22.65 10.65
N ALA A 218 18.37 22.61 11.98
CA ALA A 218 17.79 21.54 12.78
C ALA A 218 16.28 21.34 12.50
N ASN A 219 15.57 22.43 12.21
CA ASN A 219 14.14 22.40 11.89
C ASN A 219 13.87 21.79 10.51
N ALA A 220 14.66 22.13 9.49
CA ALA A 220 14.52 21.53 8.15
C ALA A 220 14.79 20.02 8.18
N MET A 221 15.85 19.60 8.88
CA MET A 221 16.15 18.18 9.07
C MET A 221 15.04 17.44 9.81
N ARG A 222 14.41 18.08 10.80
CA ARG A 222 13.25 17.52 11.52
C ARG A 222 12.06 17.31 10.57
N GLY A 223 11.75 18.27 9.70
CA GLY A 223 10.67 18.16 8.71
C GLY A 223 10.88 16.99 7.74
N ILE A 224 12.10 16.83 7.21
CA ILE A 224 12.44 15.72 6.33
C ILE A 224 12.26 14.36 7.04
N ARG A 225 12.72 14.23 8.30
CA ARG A 225 12.54 13.01 9.09
C ARG A 225 11.07 12.66 9.32
N LEU A 226 10.23 13.66 9.58
CA LEU A 226 8.79 13.45 9.75
C LEU A 226 8.14 12.96 8.45
N LEU A 227 8.48 13.58 7.31
CA LEU A 227 7.99 13.16 5.98
C LEU A 227 8.39 11.70 5.67
N ILE A 228 9.65 11.36 5.89
CA ILE A 228 10.18 10.01 5.67
C ILE A 228 9.45 8.99 6.55
N THR A 229 9.25 9.32 7.82
CA THR A 229 8.53 8.45 8.77
C THR A 229 7.06 8.28 8.36
N PHE A 230 6.42 9.36 7.92
CA PHE A 230 5.06 9.33 7.37
C PHE A 230 4.98 8.40 6.16
N LEU A 231 5.87 8.59 5.17
CA LEU A 231 5.90 7.78 3.95
C LEU A 231 6.11 6.31 4.29
N LYS A 232 7.04 6.00 5.19
CA LYS A 232 7.28 4.64 5.66
C LYS A 232 5.99 4.00 6.19
N LEU A 233 5.31 4.66 7.13
CA LEU A 233 4.10 4.10 7.75
C LEU A 233 2.96 3.92 6.75
N VAL A 234 2.74 4.92 5.88
CA VAL A 234 1.66 4.88 4.90
C VAL A 234 1.94 3.83 3.82
N VAL A 235 3.17 3.73 3.32
CA VAL A 235 3.55 2.67 2.36
C VAL A 235 3.38 1.30 3.01
N SER A 236 3.78 1.12 4.27
CA SER A 236 3.54 -0.12 5.01
C SER A 236 2.05 -0.46 5.13
N ALA A 237 1.23 0.54 5.37
CA ALA A 237 -0.22 0.37 5.47
C ALA A 237 -0.85 -0.01 4.12
N ILE A 238 -0.29 0.48 3.00
CA ILE A 238 -0.87 0.32 1.64
C ILE A 238 -0.38 -0.93 0.91
N LEU A 239 0.84 -1.39 1.17
CA LEU A 239 1.45 -2.51 0.45
C LEU A 239 1.81 -3.69 1.37
N GLY A 240 1.61 -3.57 2.67
CA GLY A 240 2.09 -4.49 3.69
C GLY A 240 3.41 -4.01 4.32
N GLU A 241 3.69 -4.50 5.53
CA GLU A 241 4.90 -4.12 6.25
C GLU A 241 6.16 -4.45 5.44
N PRO A 242 6.91 -3.43 4.98
CA PRO A 242 8.19 -3.65 4.37
C PRO A 242 9.16 -4.16 5.42
N PHE A 243 10.00 -5.12 5.05
CA PHE A 243 11.08 -5.56 5.91
C PHE A 243 12.07 -4.42 6.25
N THR A 244 13.06 -4.68 7.11
CA THR A 244 14.13 -3.74 7.47
C THR A 244 14.80 -3.12 6.22
N LEU A 245 14.86 -3.85 5.11
CA LEU A 245 15.43 -3.47 3.82
C LEU A 245 14.70 -2.31 3.14
N VAL A 246 13.39 -2.38 2.90
CA VAL A 246 12.63 -1.23 2.39
C VAL A 246 12.51 -0.13 3.47
N SER A 247 12.62 -0.50 4.75
CA SER A 247 12.77 0.48 5.83
C SER A 247 14.11 1.24 5.78
N THR A 248 15.19 0.71 5.19
CA THR A 248 16.47 1.42 5.06
C THR A 248 16.45 2.49 3.97
N LEU A 249 15.54 2.42 3.00
CA LEU A 249 15.25 3.55 2.09
C LEU A 249 14.89 4.81 2.85
N PHE A 250 14.21 4.62 3.98
CA PHE A 250 13.77 5.68 4.88
C PHE A 250 14.80 5.97 5.97
N GLN A 251 15.98 5.35 5.93
CA GLN A 251 17.11 5.66 6.79
C GLN A 251 18.14 6.42 5.96
N ILE A 252 18.16 7.74 6.08
CA ILE A 252 19.25 8.54 5.50
C ILE A 252 20.35 8.65 6.56
N SER A 253 21.52 8.07 6.26
CA SER A 253 22.70 8.21 7.10
C SER A 253 23.18 9.66 7.09
N GLN A 254 23.44 10.21 8.27
CA GLN A 254 24.21 11.45 8.39
C GLN A 254 25.67 11.07 8.19
N SER A 255 26.28 11.51 7.08
CA SER A 255 27.73 11.59 6.95
C SER A 255 28.24 12.84 7.66
#